data_AF-A0A519SQK2-F1
#
_entry.id   AF-A0A519SQK2-F1
#
_cell.length_a   1.000
_cell.length_b   1.000
_cell.length_c   1.000
_cell.angle_alpha   90.00
_cell.angle_beta   90.00
_cell.angle_gamma   90.00
#
_symmetry.space_group_name_H-M   'P 1'
#
loop_
_entity.id
_entity.type
_entity.pdbx_description
1 polymer ?
#
loop_
_entity_poly.entity_id
_entity_poly.type
_entity_poly.pdbx_seq_one_letter_code
_entity_poly.pdbx_strand_id
1 'polypeptide(L)' 'MKHYLFTTTVLGLGLLAAVPRSQAQSADRKWGVSAYGTTLQYHGDLGENYWDTRNLTYGGGLTLSRYILPGLDLN' A
#
# COMPACT_ATOMS: atom_id res chain seq x y z
N MET A 1 13.44 28.08 11.70
CA MET A 1 12.61 27.18 12.53
C MET A 1 11.10 27.34 12.27
N LYS A 2 10.53 28.55 12.34
CA LYS A 2 9.07 28.77 12.12
C LYS A 2 8.57 28.39 10.71
N HIS A 3 9.37 28.60 9.67
CA HIS A 3 8.97 28.25 8.30
C HIS A 3 8.88 26.73 8.09
N TYR A 4 9.80 25.94 8.67
CA TYR A 4 9.74 24.48 8.60
C TYR A 4 8.47 23.94 9.24
N LEU A 5 8.10 24.44 10.43
CA LEU A 5 6.85 24.10 11.11
C LEU A 5 5.62 24.40 10.24
N PHE A 6 5.58 25.56 9.60
CA PHE A 6 4.49 25.93 8.69
C PHE A 6 4.44 24.98 7.47
N THR A 7 5.59 24.65 6.89
CA THR A 7 5.68 23.71 5.76
C THR A 7 5.22 22.30 6.15
N THR A 8 5.62 21.78 7.31
CA THR A 8 5.13 20.46 7.78
C THR A 8 3.64 20.46 8.08
N THR A 9 3.10 21.54 8.65
CA THR A 9 1.66 21.65 8.91
C THR A 9 0.87 21.69 7.59
N VAL A 10 1.32 22.47 6.61
CA VAL A 10 0.65 22.54 5.29
C VAL A 10 0.75 21.21 4.55
N LEU A 11 1.90 20.54 4.57
CA LEU A 11 2.05 19.20 3.98
C LEU A 11 1.18 18.17 4.70
N GLY A 12 1.14 18.19 6.03
CA GLY A 12 0.31 17.29 6.82
C GLY A 12 -1.19 17.47 6.56
N LEU A 13 -1.65 18.73 6.51
CA LEU A 13 -3.04 19.06 6.15
C LEU A 13 -3.34 18.71 4.69
N GLY A 14 -2.39 18.90 3.78
CA GLY A 14 -2.52 18.51 2.37
C GLY A 14 -2.67 17.00 2.20
N LEU A 15 -1.87 16.20 2.91
CA LEU A 15 -1.97 14.74 2.92
C LEU A 15 -3.29 14.25 3.51
N LEU A 16 -3.75 14.87 4.61
CA LEU A 16 -5.04 14.56 5.23
C LEU A 16 -6.23 14.91 4.32
N ALA A 17 -6.17 16.04 3.61
CA ALA A 17 -7.18 16.44 2.64
C ALA A 17 -7.17 15.57 1.37
N ALA A 18 -6.03 14.98 1.03
CA ALA A 18 -5.88 14.04 -0.07
C ALA A 18 -6.27 12.60 0.28
N VAL A 19 -6.69 12.33 1.53
CA VAL A 19 -7.19 10.99 1.90
C VAL A 19 -8.39 10.67 1.02
N PRO A 20 -8.31 9.63 0.18
CA PRO A 20 -9.44 9.23 -0.64
C PRO A 20 -10.60 8.87 0.28
N ARG A 21 -11.77 9.47 0.06
CA ARG A 21 -13.01 8.99 0.68
C ARG A 21 -13.19 7.54 0.27
N SER A 22 -12.94 6.61 1.19
CA SER A 22 -13.01 5.15 1.02
C SER A 22 -13.86 4.76 -0.18
N GLN A 23 -13.20 4.50 -1.32
CA GLN A 23 -13.85 4.00 -2.54
C GLN A 23 -13.91 2.48 -2.40
N ALA A 24 -14.59 1.99 -1.36
CA ALA A 24 -14.78 0.56 -1.17
C ALA A 24 -15.63 -0.03 -2.30
N GLN A 25 -15.38 -1.28 -2.64
CA GLN A 25 -16.25 -2.01 -3.56
C GLN A 25 -17.64 -2.15 -2.95
N SER A 26 -18.67 -2.08 -3.79
CA SER A 26 -20.06 -2.13 -3.36
C SER A 26 -20.93 -2.88 -4.36
N ALA A 27 -22.20 -3.09 -4.01
CA ALA A 27 -23.17 -3.68 -4.93
C ALA A 27 -23.32 -2.87 -6.23
N ASP A 28 -23.13 -1.54 -6.16
CA ASP A 28 -23.18 -0.64 -7.32
C ASP A 28 -21.83 -0.55 -8.05
N ARG A 29 -20.72 -0.69 -7.32
CA ARG A 29 -19.36 -0.72 -7.87
C ARG A 29 -18.69 -2.06 -7.59
N LYS A 30 -19.00 -3.03 -8.45
CA LYS A 30 -18.61 -4.43 -8.26
C LYS A 30 -17.17 -4.75 -8.61
N TRP A 31 -16.50 -3.95 -9.42
CA TRP A 31 -15.15 -4.25 -9.91
C TRP A 31 -14.13 -3.27 -9.34
N GLY A 32 -12.96 -3.79 -8.96
CA GLY A 32 -11.82 -3.05 -8.45
C GLY A 32 -10.57 -3.43 -9.22
N VAL A 33 -9.69 -2.45 -9.47
CA VAL A 33 -8.39 -2.68 -10.09
C VAL A 33 -7.34 -2.17 -9.11
N SER A 34 -6.37 -3.00 -8.78
CA SER A 34 -5.27 -2.64 -7.90
C SER A 34 -3.93 -3.06 -8.49
N ALA A 35 -2.89 -2.38 -8.02
CA ALA A 35 -1.50 -2.69 -8.33
C ALA A 35 -0.75 -2.81 -7.02
N TYR A 36 0.19 -3.75 -6.94
CA TYR A 36 1.05 -3.91 -5.76
C TYR A 36 2.49 -4.18 -6.17
N GLY A 37 3.42 -3.72 -5.33
CA GLY A 37 4.83 -4.08 -5.38
C GLY A 37 5.17 -4.90 -4.15
N THR A 38 6.08 -5.86 -4.29
CA THR A 38 6.54 -6.71 -3.19
C THR A 38 8.05 -6.89 -3.24
N THR A 39 8.62 -7.14 -2.08
CA THR A 39 10.02 -7.55 -1.92
C THR A 39 10.02 -8.87 -1.20
N LEU A 40 10.52 -9.92 -1.84
CA LEU A 40 10.70 -11.21 -1.21
C LEU A 40 12.08 -11.27 -0.58
N GLN A 41 12.09 -11.49 0.74
CA GLN A 41 13.30 -11.61 1.54
C GLN A 41 13.40 -13.02 2.10
N TYR A 42 14.35 -13.80 1.57
CA TYR A 42 14.61 -15.13 2.09
C TYR A 42 15.62 -15.05 3.23
N HIS A 43 15.18 -15.41 4.44
CA HIS A 43 16.01 -15.46 5.65
C HIS A 43 16.22 -16.92 6.05
N GLY A 44 16.92 -17.68 5.22
CA GLY A 44 17.22 -19.10 5.49
C GLY A 44 18.27 -19.30 6.57
N ASP A 45 19.24 -18.38 6.65
CA ASP A 45 20.33 -18.43 7.61
C ASP A 45 20.07 -17.43 8.75
N LEU A 46 19.80 -17.96 9.95
CA LEU A 46 19.72 -17.18 11.18
C LEU A 46 21.14 -16.79 11.62
N GLY A 47 21.69 -15.75 11.02
CA GLY A 47 23.06 -15.29 11.27
C GLY A 47 23.30 -13.84 10.84
N GLU A 48 24.57 -13.46 10.64
CA GLU A 48 25.00 -12.08 10.32
C GLU A 48 24.32 -11.48 9.09
N ASN A 49 23.77 -12.33 8.21
CA ASN A 49 23.07 -11.93 6.99
C ASN A 49 21.56 -11.64 7.20
N TYR A 50 21.03 -11.67 8.43
CA TYR A 50 19.60 -11.44 8.68
C TYR A 50 19.10 -10.05 8.23
N TRP A 51 19.98 -9.03 8.21
CA TRP A 51 19.64 -7.69 7.71
C TRP A 51 20.19 -7.43 6.30
N ASP A 52 20.63 -8.47 5.60
CA ASP A 52 21.23 -8.33 4.27
C ASP A 52 20.17 -8.15 3.18
N THR A 53 19.99 -6.89 2.75
CA THR A 53 19.07 -6.52 1.67
C THR A 53 19.70 -6.59 0.27
N ARG A 54 20.93 -7.12 0.11
CA ARG A 54 21.62 -7.12 -1.19
C ARG A 54 20.99 -8.07 -2.21
N ASN A 55 20.26 -9.09 -1.75
CA ASN A 55 19.63 -10.12 -2.60
C ASN A 55 18.09 -10.08 -2.55
N LEU A 56 17.51 -8.88 -2.36
CA LEU A 56 16.06 -8.72 -2.41
C LEU A 56 15.54 -9.07 -3.79
N THR A 57 14.59 -10.01 -3.85
CA THR A 57 13.84 -10.25 -5.08
C THR A 57 12.66 -9.30 -5.12
N TYR A 58 12.60 -8.45 -6.15
CA TYR A 58 11.47 -7.55 -6.35
C TYR A 58 10.40 -8.25 -7.19
N GLY A 59 9.15 -8.03 -6.81
CA GLY A 59 7.99 -8.48 -7.57
C GLY A 59 6.93 -7.40 -7.59
N GLY A 60 5.91 -7.63 -8.40
CA GLY A 60 4.75 -6.76 -8.45
C GLY A 60 3.68 -7.39 -9.32
N GLY A 61 2.46 -6.87 -9.21
CA GLY A 61 1.33 -7.40 -9.94
C GLY A 61 0.19 -6.42 -10.03
N LEU A 62 -0.73 -6.75 -10.94
CA LEU A 62 -2.05 -6.15 -11.03
C LEU A 62 -3.08 -7.17 -10.58
N THR A 63 -4.15 -6.70 -9.94
CA THR A 63 -5.25 -7.54 -9.47
C THR A 63 -6.56 -6.92 -9.93
N LEU A 64 -7.46 -7.77 -10.44
CA LEU A 64 -8.83 -7.40 -10.76
C LEU A 64 -9.74 -8.09 -9.75
N SER A 65 -10.36 -7.31 -8.87
CA SER A 65 -11.19 -7.83 -7.80
C SER A 65 -12.68 -7.64 -8.07
N ARG A 66 -13.51 -8.54 -7.57
CA ARG A 66 -14.97 -8.50 -7.70
C ARG A 66 -15.67 -8.57 -6.34
N TYR A 67 -16.53 -7.60 -6.08
CA TYR A 67 -17.44 -7.58 -4.94
C TYR A 67 -18.39 -8.77 -4.93
N ILE A 68 -18.46 -9.45 -3.79
CA ILE A 68 -19.40 -10.54 -3.55
C ILE A 68 -20.49 -10.07 -2.58
N LEU A 69 -20.10 -9.62 -1.39
CA LEU A 69 -20.98 -9.17 -0.32
C LEU A 69 -20.23 -8.19 0.61
N PRO A 70 -20.92 -7.47 1.52
CA PRO A 70 -20.25 -6.48 2.37
C PRO A 70 -19.09 -7.10 3.17
N GLY A 71 -17.87 -6.62 2.92
CA GLY A 71 -16.65 -7.12 3.56
C GLY A 71 -15.99 -8.34 2.90
N LEU A 72 -16.49 -8.80 1.75
CA LEU A 72 -15.91 -9.91 1.00
C LEU A 72 -15.82 -9.59 -0.50
N ASP A 73 -14.59 -9.57 -1.01
CA ASP A 73 -14.25 -9.41 -2.41
C ASP A 73 -13.42 -10.62 -2.88
N LEU A 74 -13.61 -11.02 -4.13
CA LEU A 74 -12.81 -12.05 -4.81
C LEU A 74 -11.67 -11.37 -5.57
N ASN A 75 -10.41 -11.76 -5.35
CA ASN A 75 -9.22 -11.21 -6.00
C ASN A 75 -8.58 -12.18 -7.00
#